data_AF-A0A496SIB0-F1
#
_entry.id   AF-A0A496SIB0-F1
#
_cell.length_a   1.000
_cell.length_b   1.000
_cell.length_c   1.000
_cell.angle_alpha   90.00
_cell.angle_beta   90.00
_cell.angle_gamma   90.00
#
_symmetry.space_group_name_H-M   'P 1'
#
loop_
_entity.id
_entity.type
_entity.pdbx_description
1 polymer ?
#
loop_
_entity_poly.entity_id
_entity_poly.type
_entity_poly.pdbx_seq_one_letter_code
_entity_poly.pdbx_strand_id
1 'polypeptide(L)' 'MYIVSACLVGVRCRYDGESREDPKVLEILGGRAVPVCPEQLGG' A
#
# COMPACT_ATOMS: atom_id res chain seq x y z
N MET A 1 9.91 11.20 1.53
CA MET A 1 9.42 9.88 1.10
C MET A 1 8.71 9.25 2.29
N TYR A 2 7.54 8.64 2.10
CA TYR A 2 6.71 8.08 3.18
C TYR A 2 6.51 6.58 2.95
N ILE A 3 6.65 5.78 4.01
CA ILE A 3 6.26 4.38 3.97
C ILE A 3 4.76 4.30 4.20
N VAL A 4 4.07 3.53 3.37
CA VAL A 4 2.63 3.28 3.50
C VAL A 4 2.33 1.80 3.29
N SER A 5 1.22 1.34 3.87
CA SER A 5 0.72 0.00 3.60
C SER A 5 0.45 -0.17 2.10
N ALA A 6 1.06 -1.16 1.48
CA ALA A 6 0.98 -1.39 0.03
C ALA A 6 -0.47 -1.57 -0.46
N CYS A 7 -1.34 -2.17 0.38
CA CYS A 7 -2.76 -2.35 0.06
C CYS A 7 -3.52 -1.03 -0.13
N LEU A 8 -3.06 0.08 0.48
CA LEU A 8 -3.68 1.41 0.35
C LEU A 8 -3.37 2.08 -0.99
N VAL A 9 -2.39 1.59 -1.72
CA VAL A 9 -2.01 2.10 -3.05
C VAL A 9 -2.28 1.07 -4.16
N GLY A 10 -3.23 0.16 -3.91
CA GLY A 10 -3.75 -0.77 -4.91
C GLY A 10 -3.05 -2.13 -4.97
N VAL A 11 -2.01 -2.39 -4.17
CA VAL A 11 -1.34 -3.70 -4.17
C VAL A 11 -2.26 -4.76 -3.53
N ARG A 12 -2.52 -5.84 -4.25
CA ARG A 12 -3.32 -7.00 -3.80
C ARG A 12 -2.52 -7.91 -2.87
N CYS A 13 -2.19 -7.39 -1.70
CA CYS A 13 -1.32 -8.04 -0.73
C CYS A 13 -2.00 -8.34 0.61
N ARG A 14 -3.31 -8.12 0.74
CA ARG A 14 -4.04 -8.52 1.95
C ARG A 14 -4.15 -10.05 2.00
N TYR A 15 -4.39 -10.58 3.20
CA TYR A 15 -4.63 -12.00 3.42
C TYR A 15 -5.77 -12.60 2.57
N ASP A 16 -6.73 -11.78 2.12
CA ASP A 16 -7.85 -12.19 1.25
C ASP A 16 -7.54 -12.05 -0.24
N GLY A 17 -6.31 -11.67 -0.61
CA GLY A 17 -5.90 -11.46 -2.01
C GLY A 17 -6.42 -10.16 -2.63
N GLU A 18 -7.05 -9.28 -1.85
CA GLU A 18 -7.55 -8.00 -2.32
C GLU A 18 -6.64 -6.83 -1.92
N SER A 19 -6.94 -5.65 -2.46
CA SER A 19 -6.37 -4.38 -2.03
C SER A 19 -7.42 -3.58 -1.24
N ARG A 20 -7.00 -2.46 -0.67
CA ARG A 20 -7.92 -1.48 -0.06
C ARG A 20 -7.46 -0.08 -0.43
N GLU A 21 -7.43 0.18 -1.73
CA GLU A 21 -6.96 1.45 -2.27
C GLU A 21 -7.68 2.63 -1.61
N ASP A 22 -6.90 3.62 -1.18
CA ASP A 22 -7.41 4.84 -0.58
C ASP A 22 -7.02 6.03 -1.47
N PRO A 23 -7.98 6.62 -2.20
CA PRO A 23 -7.72 7.77 -3.07
C PRO A 23 -7.05 8.95 -2.36
N LYS A 24 -7.30 9.15 -1.06
CA LYS A 24 -6.66 10.22 -0.28
C LYS A 24 -5.17 9.98 -0.10
N VAL A 25 -4.76 8.72 0.06
CA VAL A 25 -3.34 8.36 0.17
C VAL A 25 -2.63 8.67 -1.15
N LEU A 26 -3.27 8.37 -2.28
CA LEU A 26 -2.74 8.69 -3.61
C LEU A 26 -2.62 10.20 -3.83
N GLU A 27 -3.65 10.97 -3.47
CA GLU A 27 -3.69 12.43 -3.61
C GLU A 27 -2.63 13.12 -2.74
N ILE A 28 -2.55 12.78 -1.45
CA ILE A 28 -1.66 13.45 -0.49
C ILE A 28 -0.20 13.16 -0.80
N LEU A 29 0.12 11.92 -1.19
CA LEU A 29 1.51 11.50 -1.33
C LEU A 29 2.08 11.83 -2.71
N GLY A 30 1.24 11.87 -3.77
CA GLY A 30 1.63 12.36 -5.09
C GLY A 30 2.95 11.75 -5.59
N GLY A 31 3.10 10.42 -5.49
CA GLY A 31 4.31 9.70 -5.90
C GLY A 31 5.44 9.62 -4.86
N ARG A 32 5.26 10.19 -3.66
CA ARG A 32 6.24 10.12 -2.56
C ARG A 32 6.05 8.90 -1.64
N ALA A 33 5.20 7.95 -2.05
CA ALA A 33 4.85 6.75 -1.31
C ALA A 33 5.77 5.58 -1.65
N VAL A 34 6.30 4.91 -0.62
CA VAL A 34 6.97 3.62 -0.73
C VAL A 34 5.98 2.56 -0.21
N PRO A 35 5.36 1.76 -1.10
CA PRO A 35 4.44 0.72 -0.69
C PRO A 35 5.19 -0.42 0.00
N VAL A 36 4.73 -0.78 1.20
CA VAL A 36 5.28 -1.89 1.98
C VAL A 36 4.16 -2.80 2.46
N CYS A 37 4.32 -4.11 2.26
CA CYS A 37 3.50 -5.15 2.88
C CYS A 37 4.40 -6.01 3.78
N PRO A 38 4.33 -5.84 5.12
CA PRO A 38 5.15 -6.65 6.03
C PRO A 38 4.89 -8.15 5.91
N GLU A 39 3.65 -8.56 5.62
CA GLU A 39 3.27 -9.97 5.43
C GLU A 39 4.05 -10.59 4.26
N GLN A 40 4.12 -9.92 3.10
CA GLN A 40 4.88 -10.43 1.94
C GLN A 40 6.40 -10.37 2.13
N LEU A 41 6.91 -9.40 2.89
CA LEU A 41 8.35 -9.30 3.18
C LEU A 41 8.80 -10.27 4.29
N GLY A 42 7.86 -10.69 5.14
CA GLY A 42 8.11 -11.60 6.26
C GLY A 42 8.18 -13.07 5.87
N GLY A 43 7.53 -13.45 4.76
CA GLY A 43 7.41 -14.85 4.32
C GLY A 43 6.15 -15.51 4.83
#